data_AF-R5BTV5-F1
#
_entry.id   AF-R5BTV5-F1
#
_cell.length_a   1.000
_cell.length_b   1.000
_cell.length_c   1.000
_cell.angle_alpha   90.00
_cell.angle_beta   90.00
_cell.angle_gamma   90.00
#
_symmetry.space_group_name_H-M   'P 1'
#
loop_
_entity.id
_entity.type
_entity.pdbx_description
1 polymer ?
#
loop_
_entity_poly.entity_id
_entity_poly.type
_entity_poly.pdbx_seq_one_letter_code
_entity_poly.pdbx_strand_id
1 'polypeptide(L)' 'MDLQGLKKQLASINEAISNIESGAQEYRLSSDTMVRRGDLATLYKERRRLMADIAMVENGGGAFVAAYMRG' A
#
# COMPACT_ATOMS: atom_id res chain seq x y z
N MET A 1 9.48 10.89 5.30
CA MET A 1 8.43 10.07 5.93
C MET A 1 9.12 9.10 6.85
N ASP A 2 8.82 9.13 8.14
CA ASP A 2 9.46 8.24 9.12
C ASP A 2 8.91 6.82 9.04
N LEU A 3 9.65 5.84 9.56
CA LEU A 3 9.25 4.43 9.59
C LEU A 3 7.83 4.21 10.15
N GLN A 4 7.46 4.96 11.19
CA GLN A 4 6.12 4.92 11.76
C GLN A 4 5.03 5.40 10.80
N GLY A 5 5.33 6.41 9.98
CA GLY A 5 4.42 6.91 8.94
C GLY A 5 4.20 5.86 7.85
N LEU A 6 5.27 5.20 7.40
CA LEU A 6 5.17 4.11 6.41
C LEU A 6 4.36 2.92 6.93
N LYS A 7 4.57 2.53 8.19
CA LYS A 7 3.79 1.45 8.84
C LYS A 7 2.31 1.80 8.97
N LYS A 8 1.97 3.06 9.31
CA LYS A 8 0.58 3.53 9.36
C LYS A 8 -0.08 3.48 7.98
N GLN A 9 0.62 3.96 6.95
CA GLN A 9 0.10 3.92 5.59
C GLN A 9 -0.09 2.48 5.08
N LEU A 10 0.84 1.58 5.41
CA LEU A 10 0.70 0.15 5.11
C LEU A 10 -0.52 -0.46 5.80
N ALA A 11 -0.79 -0.10 7.05
CA ALA A 11 -1.98 -0.56 7.77
C ALA A 11 -3.27 -0.10 7.08
N SER A 12 -3.37 1.17 6.68
CA SER A 12 -4.54 1.69 5.96
C SER A 12 -4.75 0.99 4.60
N ILE A 13 -3.67 0.71 3.86
CA ILE A 13 -3.75 -0.07 2.61
C ILE A 13 -4.23 -1.49 2.87
N ASN A 14 -3.71 -2.17 3.90
CA ASN A 14 -4.13 -3.53 4.24
C ASN A 14 -5.60 -3.58 4.66
N GLU A 15 -6.09 -2.58 5.40
CA GLU A 15 -7.49 -2.47 5.79
C GLU A 15 -8.40 -2.26 4.57
N ALA A 16 -8.00 -1.38 3.65
CA ALA A 16 -8.75 -1.17 2.42
C ALA A 16 -8.82 -2.44 1.55
N ILE A 17 -7.70 -3.14 1.40
CA ILE A 17 -7.65 -4.44 0.70
C ILE A 17 -8.60 -5.44 1.36
N SER A 18 -8.50 -5.62 2.68
CA SER A 18 -9.33 -6.56 3.44
C SER A 18 -10.83 -6.28 3.26
N ASN A 19 -11.24 -5.00 3.34
CA ASN A 19 -12.65 -4.63 3.14
C ASN A 19 -13.14 -4.95 1.73
N ILE A 20 -12.33 -4.62 0.71
CA ILE A 20 -12.65 -4.90 -0.69
C ILE A 20 -12.71 -6.41 -0.96
N GLU A 21 -11.76 -7.19 -0.42
CA GLU A 21 -11.73 -8.64 -0.56
C GLU A 21 -12.90 -9.33 0.16
N SER A 22 -13.34 -8.76 1.29
CA SER A 22 -14.53 -9.20 2.03
C SER A 22 -15.85 -8.90 1.29
N GLY A 23 -15.80 -8.20 0.16
CA GLY A 23 -16.95 -7.96 -0.71
C GLY A 23 -17.40 -6.51 -0.79
N ALA A 24 -16.67 -5.57 -0.18
CA ALA A 24 -16.98 -4.15 -0.37
C ALA A 24 -16.70 -3.70 -1.81
N GLN A 25 -17.66 -2.99 -2.41
CA GLN A 25 -17.51 -2.39 -3.74
C GLN A 25 -16.48 -1.25 -3.71
N GLU A 26 -16.47 -0.49 -2.61
CA GLU A 26 -15.64 0.68 -2.38
C GLU A 26 -15.36 0.88 -0.89
N TYR A 27 -14.22 1.49 -0.59
CA TYR A 27 -13.77 1.80 0.76
C TYR A 27 -13.17 3.21 0.78
N ARG A 28 -13.46 3.98 1.83
CA ARG A 28 -12.93 5.33 1.99
C ARG A 28 -11.65 5.28 2.81
N LEU A 29 -10.51 5.44 2.13
CA LEU A 29 -9.18 5.44 2.75
C LEU A 29 -8.91 6.73 3.53
N SER A 30 -9.48 7.85 3.09
CA SER A 30 -9.39 9.17 3.74
C SER A 30 -10.54 10.05 3.28
N SER A 31 -10.76 11.21 3.91
CA SER A 31 -11.84 12.14 3.55
C SER A 31 -11.91 12.47 2.05
N ASP A 32 -10.76 12.50 1.37
CA ASP A 32 -10.62 12.81 -0.06
C ASP A 32 -10.28 11.59 -0.94
N THR A 33 -9.94 10.45 -0.33
CA THR A 33 -9.45 9.27 -1.08
C THR A 33 -10.40 8.10 -0.91
N MET A 34 -10.99 7.67 -2.02
CA MET A 34 -11.84 6.49 -2.10
C MET A 34 -11.20 5.47 -3.03
N VAL A 35 -11.23 4.21 -2.63
CA VAL A 35 -10.63 3.10 -3.36
C VAL A 35 -11.71 2.08 -3.68
N ARG A 36 -11.71 1.58 -4.91
CA ARG A 36 -12.73 0.63 -5.38
C ARG A 36 -12.14 -0.73 -5.60
N ARG A 37 -13.00 -1.74 -5.74
CA ARG A 37 -12.60 -3.10 -6.10
C ARG A 37 -11.78 -3.18 -7.39
N GLY A 38 -12.04 -2.28 -8.35
CA GLY A 38 -11.23 -2.15 -9.57
C GLY A 38 -9.78 -1.71 -9.32
N ASP A 39 -9.52 -1.02 -8.20
CA ASP A 39 -8.21 -0.51 -7.83
C ASP A 39 -7.40 -1.51 -7.00
N LEU A 40 -7.92 -2.72 -6.74
CA LEU A 40 -7.29 -3.73 -5.89
C LEU A 40 -5.88 -4.08 -6.37
N ALA A 41 -5.65 -4.15 -7.69
CA ALA A 41 -4.33 -4.37 -8.26
C ALA A 41 -3.34 -3.23 -7.94
N THR A 42 -3.82 -1.99 -7.89
CA THR A 42 -3.05 -0.80 -7.50
C THR A 42 -2.74 -0.83 -6.01
N LEU A 43 -3.71 -1.19 -5.17
CA LEU A 43 -3.51 -1.34 -3.72
C LEU A 43 -2.42 -2.37 -3.39
N TYR A 44 -2.40 -3.52 -4.06
CA TYR A 44 -1.34 -4.51 -3.86
C TYR A 44 0.04 -4.04 -4.33
N LYS A 45 0.11 -3.22 -5.40
CA LYS A 45 1.37 -2.62 -5.83
C LYS A 45 1.89 -1.66 -4.78
N GLU A 46 1.04 -0.80 -4.25
CA GLU A 46 1.41 0.17 -3.23
C GLU A 46 1.80 -0.52 -1.92
N ARG A 47 1.08 -1.58 -1.52
CA ARG A 47 1.46 -2.45 -0.40
C ARG A 47 2.88 -2.99 -0.56
N ARG A 48 3.23 -3.53 -1.72
CA ARG A 48 4.60 -4.05 -1.99
C ARG A 48 5.65 -2.94 -1.93
N ARG A 49 5.34 -1.76 -2.45
CA ARG A 49 6.23 -0.61 -2.39
C ARG A 49 6.49 -0.16 -0.95
N LEU A 50 5.44 0.00 -0.14
CA LEU A 50 5.57 0.38 1.26
C LEU A 50 6.35 -0.66 2.07
N MET A 51 6.13 -1.95 1.83
CA MET A 51 6.93 -3.01 2.44
C MET A 51 8.41 -2.91 2.06
N ALA A 52 8.72 -2.57 0.81
CA ALA A 52 10.09 -2.35 0.35
C ALA A 52 10.72 -1.13 1.03
N ASP A 53 10.00 -0.01 1.10
CA ASP A 53 10.48 1.22 1.75
C ASP A 53 10.71 0.97 3.26
N ILE A 54 9.79 0.28 3.93
CA ILE A 54 9.95 -0.13 5.34
C ILE A 54 11.20 -1.00 5.50
N ALA A 55 11.37 -2.02 4.67
CA ALA A 55 12.53 -2.91 4.73
C ALA A 55 13.83 -2.15 4.46
N MET A 56 13.84 -1.18 3.54
CA MET A 56 14.99 -0.34 3.24
C MET A 56 15.37 0.55 4.42
N VAL A 57 14.37 1.17 5.07
CA VAL A 57 14.57 2.03 6.24
C VAL A 57 15.01 1.20 7.45
N GLU A 58 14.45 0.00 7.67
CA GLU A 58 14.79 -0.87 8.80
C GLU A 58 16.16 -1.56 8.63
N ASN A 59 16.56 -1.91 7.40
CA ASN A 59 17.84 -2.59 7.13
C ASN A 59 18.98 -1.66 6.72
N GLY A 60 18.79 -0.34 6.75
CA GLY A 60 19.86 0.62 6.46
C GLY A 60 20.29 0.70 4.99
N GLY A 61 19.38 0.42 4.05
CA GLY A 61 19.60 0.61 2.61
C GLY A 61 20.22 -0.59 1.88
N GLY A 62 19.40 -1.60 1.57
CA GLY A 62 19.90 -2.76 0.82
C GLY A 62 18.83 -3.74 0.36
N ALA A 63 17.81 -3.31 -0.38
CA ALA A 63 16.98 -4.22 -1.16
C ALA A 63 16.31 -3.51 -2.34
N PHE A 64 16.85 -3.72 -3.53
CA PHE A 64 16.26 -3.34 -4.80
C PHE A 64 14.89 -4.01 -4.96
N VAL A 65 13.80 -3.22 -4.96
CA VAL A 65 12.53 -3.68 -5.52
C VAL A 65 12.36 -2.98 -6.85
N ALA A 66 12.68 -3.75 -7.90
CA ALA A 66 12.54 -3.38 -9.29
C ALA A 66 11.20 -2.68 -9.53
N ALA A 67 11.28 -1.40 -9.88
CA ALA A 67 10.16 -0.61 -10.35
C ALA A 67 9.62 -1.25 -11.63
N TYR A 68 8.50 -1.95 -11.52
CA TYR A 68 7.74 -2.36 -12.70
C TYR A 68 6.94 -1.14 -13.18
N MET A 69 7.57 -0.35 -14.06
CA MET A 69 6.89 0.60 -14.95
C MET A 69 5.83 -0.14 -15.76
N ARG A 70 4.61 0.41 -15.82
CA ARG A 70 3.57 -0.04 -16.75
C ARG A 70 3.36 1.09 -17.76
N GLY A 71 3.81 0.86 -19.00
CA GLY A 71 3.33 1.58 -20.18
C GLY A 71 1.94 1.12 -20.60
#